data_AF-G5LTR1-F1
#
_entry.id   AF-G5LTR1-F1
#
_cell.length_a   1.000
_cell.length_b   1.000
_cell.length_c   1.000
_cell.angle_alpha   90.00
_cell.angle_beta   90.00
_cell.angle_gamma   90.00
#
_symmetry.space_group_name_H-M   'P 1'
#
loop_
_entity.id
_entity.type
_entity.pdbx_description
1 polymer ?
#
loop_
_entity_poly.entity_id
_entity_poly.type
_entity_poly.pdbx_seq_one_letter_code
_entity_poly.pdbx_strand_id
1 'polypeptide(L)' 'MIITVFALIFMVYGGDIIVEKAAHVSQMSPVLKWPMDKVYWVMPISGVILVYYTIVNVIDNYHQRHLR' A
#
# COMPACT_ATOMS: atom_id res chain seq x y z
N MET A 1 -13.07 -7.78 -0.10
CA MET A 1 -12.46 -8.26 -1.36
C MET A 1 -12.13 -7.13 -2.33
N ILE A 2 -13.07 -6.21 -2.63
CA ILE A 2 -12.78 -5.03 -3.50
C ILE A 2 -11.57 -4.23 -3.00
N ILE A 3 -11.51 -3.97 -1.69
CA ILE A 3 -10.41 -3.24 -1.04
C ILE A 3 -9.06 -3.95 -1.25
N THR A 4 -9.04 -5.29 -1.16
CA THR A 4 -7.83 -6.09 -1.39
C THR A 4 -7.34 -5.97 -2.83
N VAL A 5 -8.25 -6.06 -3.80
CA VAL A 5 -7.93 -5.91 -5.24
C VAL A 5 -7.41 -4.50 -5.51
N PHE A 6 -8.07 -3.48 -4.96
CA PHE A 6 -7.63 -2.10 -5.07
C PHE A 6 -6.22 -1.90 -4.48
N ALA A 7 -5.96 -2.44 -3.29
CA ALA A 7 -4.67 -2.34 -2.63
C ALA A 7 -3.55 -2.99 -3.47
N LEU A 8 -3.77 -4.18 -4.01
CA LEU A 8 -2.77 -4.89 -4.81
C LEU A 8 -2.48 -4.17 -6.14
N ILE A 9 -3.52 -3.76 -6.87
CA ILE A 9 -3.34 -3.18 -8.22
C ILE A 9 -2.87 -1.72 -8.12
N PHE A 10 -3.53 -0.89 -7.33
CA PHE A 10 -3.28 0.55 -7.36
C PHE A 10 -2.22 0.98 -6.35
N MET A 11 -2.19 0.40 -5.14
CA MET A 11 -1.24 0.82 -4.12
C MET A 11 0.09 0.09 -4.25
N VAL A 12 0.08 -1.24 -4.45
CA VAL A 12 1.32 -2.01 -4.58
C VAL A 12 1.90 -1.86 -5.98
N TYR A 13 1.22 -2.34 -7.02
CA TYR A 13 1.74 -2.26 -8.40
C TYR A 13 1.81 -0.82 -8.92
N GLY A 14 0.73 -0.04 -8.77
CA GLY A 14 0.72 1.37 -9.16
C GLY A 14 1.73 2.22 -8.37
N GLY A 15 1.90 1.94 -7.07
CA GLY A 15 2.87 2.63 -6.23
C GLY A 15 4.32 2.35 -6.60
N ASP A 16 4.64 1.11 -6.99
CA ASP A 16 5.99 0.73 -7.42
C ASP A 16 6.41 1.49 -8.68
N ILE A 17 5.49 1.63 -9.65
CA ILE A 17 5.71 2.45 -10.85
C ILE A 17 6.00 3.92 -10.49
N ILE A 18 5.34 4.46 -9.46
CA ILE A 18 5.58 5.84 -9.01
C ILE A 18 6.96 5.96 -8.37
N VAL A 19 7.35 5.00 -7.54
CA VAL A 19 8.68 4.94 -6.94
C VAL A 19 9.77 4.90 -8.01
N GLU A 20 9.63 4.04 -9.02
CA GLU A 20 10.58 3.92 -10.13
C GLU A 20 10.71 5.24 -10.90
N LYS A 21 9.58 5.86 -11.26
CA LYS A 21 9.57 7.16 -11.94
C LYS A 21 10.23 8.25 -11.10
N ALA A 22 9.95 8.28 -9.80
CA ALA A 22 10.55 9.26 -8.88
C ALA A 22 12.07 9.06 -8.74
N ALA A 23 12.55 7.82 -8.76
CA ALA A 23 13.97 7.50 -8.75
C ALA A 23 14.68 8.03 -10.01
N HIS A 24 14.08 7.84 -11.20
CA HIS A 24 14.61 8.36 -12.46
C HIS A 24 14.69 9.90 -12.49
N VAL A 25 13.70 10.56 -11.89
CA VAL A 25 13.62 12.03 -11.88
C VAL A 25 14.55 12.66 -10.83
N SER A 26 14.98 11.89 -9.81
CA SER A 26 15.95 12.32 -8.78
C SER A 26 15.60 13.65 -8.10
N GLN A 27 14.30 13.92 -7.95
CA GLN A 27 13.79 15.14 -7.32
C GLN A 27 13.77 15.03 -5.79
N MET A 28 14.05 16.15 -5.13
CA MET A 28 13.96 16.30 -3.68
C MET A 28 12.59 16.85 -3.28
N SER A 29 12.02 16.32 -2.19
CA SER A 29 10.82 16.89 -1.58
C SER A 29 11.12 18.29 -1.03
N PRO A 30 10.37 19.34 -1.44
CA PRO A 30 10.63 20.71 -1.00
C PRO A 30 10.36 20.91 0.50
N VAL A 31 9.47 20.09 1.08
CA VAL A 31 9.09 20.15 2.50
C VAL A 31 9.99 19.25 3.33
N LEU A 32 10.08 17.97 2.96
CA LEU A 32 10.78 16.97 3.77
C LEU A 32 12.29 16.96 3.54
N LYS A 33 12.77 17.58 2.47
CA LYS A 33 14.17 17.52 2.01
C LYS A 33 14.69 16.08 1.89
N TRP A 34 13.81 15.16 1.49
CA TRP A 34 14.12 13.76 1.21
C TRP A 34 13.88 13.47 -0.28
N PRO A 35 14.74 12.66 -0.95
CA PRO A 35 14.43 12.08 -2.26
C PRO A 35 13.00 11.52 -2.41
N MET A 36 12.29 11.89 -3.47
CA MET A 36 10.90 11.50 -3.66
C MET A 36 10.69 9.99 -3.84
N ASP A 37 11.68 9.27 -4.37
CA ASP A 37 11.64 7.80 -4.51
C ASP A 37 11.39 7.13 -3.15
N LYS A 38 12.08 7.59 -2.10
CA LYS A 38 11.91 7.07 -0.73
C LYS A 38 10.58 7.47 -0.10
N VAL A 39 10.10 8.68 -0.40
CA VAL A 39 8.80 9.14 0.10
C VAL A 39 7.67 8.28 -0.49
N TYR A 40 7.73 7.98 -1.78
CA TYR A 40 6.68 7.22 -2.45
C TYR A 40 6.62 5.73 -2.09
N TRP A 41 7.67 5.17 -1.48
CA TRP A 41 7.62 3.81 -0.90
C TRP A 41 6.52 3.64 0.14
N VAL A 42 6.03 4.73 0.74
CA VAL A 42 4.87 4.70 1.64
C VAL A 42 3.64 4.10 0.98
N MET A 43 3.48 4.25 -0.35
CA MET A 43 2.30 3.78 -1.08
C MET A 43 2.27 2.24 -1.21
N PRO A 44 3.31 1.56 -1.73
CA PRO A 44 3.38 0.09 -1.69
C PRO A 44 3.28 -0.48 -0.28
N ILE A 45 3.99 0.10 0.69
CA ILE A 45 4.00 -0.37 2.07
C ILE A 45 2.59 -0.29 2.68
N SER A 46 1.91 0.83 2.49
CA SER A 46 0.53 0.99 2.97
C SER A 46 -0.43 0.02 2.29
N GLY A 47 -0.21 -0.28 1.00
CA GLY A 47 -0.98 -1.29 0.27
C GLY A 47 -0.86 -2.69 0.88
N VAL A 48 0.36 -3.11 1.21
CA VAL A 48 0.62 -4.39 1.88
C VAL A 48 -0.04 -4.45 3.26
N ILE A 49 0.07 -3.37 4.05
CA ILE A 49 -0.57 -3.26 5.36
C ILE A 49 -2.10 -3.37 5.23
N LEU A 50 -2.70 -2.70 4.25
CA LEU A 50 -4.14 -2.74 4.01
C LEU A 50 -4.62 -4.15 3.62
N VAL A 51 -3.85 -4.88 2.81
CA VAL A 51 -4.14 -6.28 2.47
C VAL A 51 -4.12 -7.14 3.73
N TYR A 52 -3.09 -7.01 4.57
CA TYR A 52 -2.97 -7.73 5.84
C TYR A 52 -4.19 -7.51 6.74
N TYR A 53 -4.55 -6.24 6.99
CA TYR A 53 -5.72 -5.92 7.82
C TYR A 53 -7.02 -6.48 7.25
N THR A 54 -7.17 -6.44 5.92
CA THR A 54 -8.37 -7.00 5.28
C THR A 54 -8.46 -8.51 5.47
N ILE A 55 -7.33 -9.22 5.39
CA ILE A 55 -7.27 -10.67 5.62
C ILE A 55 -7.63 -10.99 7.07
N VAL A 56 -7.00 -10.33 8.04
CA VAL A 56 -7.29 -10.51 9.47
C VAL A 56 -8.78 -10.27 9.75
N ASN A 57 -9.32 -9.16 9.23
CA ASN A 57 -10.74 -8.85 9.39
C ASN A 57 -11.65 -9.93 8.78
N VAL A 58 -11.31 -10.48 7.61
CA VAL A 58 -12.11 -11.57 7.01
C VAL A 58 -12.06 -12.84 7.87
N ILE A 59 -10.90 -13.20 8.40
CA ILE A 59 -10.73 -14.36 9.28
C ILE A 59 -11.54 -14.17 10.56
N ASP A 60 -11.43 -13.01 11.21
CA ASP A 60 -12.15 -12.70 12.45
C ASP A 60 -13.66 -12.72 12.24
N ASN A 61 -14.14 -12.11 11.14
CA ASN A 61 -15.57 -12.15 10.80
C ASN A 61 -16.06 -13.57 10.51
N TYR A 62 -15.23 -14.42 9.88
CA TYR A 62 -15.58 -15.82 9.65
C TYR A 62 -15.65 -16.61 10.96
N HIS A 63 -14.69 -16.39 11.85
CA HIS A 63 -14.65 -17.04 13.18
C HIS A 63 -15.86 -16.64 14.04
N GLN A 64 -16.20 -15.35 14.09
CA GLN A 64 -17.36 -14.87 14.86
C GLN A 64 -18.70 -15.39 14.33
N ARG A 65 -18.82 -15.62 13.01
CA ARG A 65 -20.01 -16.22 12.42
C ARG A 65 -20.20 -17.70 12.78
N HIS A 66 -19.12 -18.41 13.12
CA HIS A 66 -19.19 -19.81 13.50
C HIS A 66 -19.51 -20.02 15.00
N LEU A 67 -19.24 -19.03 15.84
CA LEU A 67 -19.51 -19.05 17.29
C LEU A 67 -20.91 -18.52 17.66
N ARG A 68 -21.69 -18.03 16.69
CA ARG A 68 -23.09 -17.60 16.85
C ARG A 68 -24.03 -18.63 16.23
#